data_AF-A0A653SHD3-F1
#
_entry.id   AF-A0A653SHD3-F1
#
_cell.length_a   1.000
_cell.length_b   1.000
_cell.length_c   1.000
_cell.angle_alpha   90.00
_cell.angle_beta   90.00
_cell.angle_gamma   90.00
#
_symmetry.space_group_name_H-M   'P 1'
#
loop_
_entity.id
_entity.type
_entity.pdbx_description
1 polymer ?
#
loop_
_entity_poly.entity_id
_entity_poly.type
_entity_poly.pdbx_seq_one_letter_code
_entity_poly.pdbx_strand_id
1 'polypeptide(L)'
;MRTYWGILLSCILLSGCGAETLNAIELRPLSSYRVEQDPEIPLMKQTQEKLLTYCERRPTDVLPERRAKVAEVTFHHPLYEVLGSKTVKYFAAGDERYVTCANSNELMERTFAVEPIQAFEALEPDHFQESKVVSTIEFERIDDLESITSTFTLNETHEEVMPDSAFRYTTPDTGAIYVTFETIRNGRTLDPIIEPKLFPFQSGENEGYVFLTRRADDRLTLQIGETSSLKQLVLPNIYEAPYMKVDPKEEISLKGNHRELMKRIILSDRPIEGGVAEETSLSLSKTYGTVLEIWGHVRRPVTNKMSTRPAEGETRLAVFESEQDTIWLDGPKTQELFDALSHIQPHEKTSTAVKIGDLHLYEELTEQSFDVWKTETELYLVDQHTSQSYELPGNDYFQVIQP
;
A
#
# COMPACT_ATOMS: atom_id res chain seq x y z
N MET A 1 -61.28 -37.45 8.02
CA MET A 1 -60.02 -38.00 7.46
C MET A 1 -59.77 -37.32 6.12
N ARG A 2 -58.59 -36.88 5.72
CA ARG A 2 -57.32 -36.45 6.34
C ARG A 2 -56.47 -36.10 5.09
N THR A 3 -55.69 -35.01 5.15
CA THR A 3 -54.43 -34.76 4.39
C THR A 3 -54.51 -34.86 2.85
N TYR A 4 -54.33 -33.80 2.06
CA TYR A 4 -53.09 -33.03 1.95
C TYR A 4 -53.39 -31.55 1.63
N TRP A 5 -53.21 -30.71 2.65
CA TRP A 5 -52.85 -29.30 2.54
C TRP A 5 -51.32 -29.21 2.51
N GLY A 6 -50.81 -28.20 1.81
CA GLY A 6 -49.46 -27.69 1.99
C GLY A 6 -48.43 -28.33 1.06
N ILE A 7 -48.07 -27.60 0.00
CA ILE A 7 -46.71 -27.49 -0.60
C ILE A 7 -46.80 -26.72 -1.94
N LEU A 8 -47.96 -26.58 -2.57
CA LEU A 8 -48.07 -25.96 -3.91
C LEU A 8 -48.35 -24.45 -3.93
N LEU A 9 -48.36 -23.76 -2.79
CA LEU A 9 -48.65 -22.31 -2.73
C LEU A 9 -47.57 -21.45 -2.03
N SER A 10 -46.37 -21.99 -1.82
CA SER A 10 -45.31 -21.31 -1.06
C SER A 10 -43.93 -21.27 -1.73
N CYS A 11 -43.81 -21.55 -3.03
CA CYS A 11 -42.53 -21.49 -3.77
C CYS A 11 -42.46 -20.45 -4.91
N ILE A 12 -43.46 -19.57 -5.07
CA ILE A 12 -43.44 -18.52 -6.13
C ILE A 12 -43.31 -17.10 -5.53
N LEU A 13 -43.17 -16.96 -4.20
CA LEU A 13 -43.02 -15.66 -3.53
C LEU A 13 -41.71 -15.50 -2.74
N LEU A 14 -40.68 -16.31 -3.01
CA LEU A 14 -39.35 -16.20 -2.39
C LEU A 14 -38.18 -16.45 -3.36
N SER A 15 -38.31 -16.07 -4.63
CA SER A 15 -37.13 -15.55 -5.33
C SER A 15 -37.13 -14.05 -5.05
N GLY A 16 -36.43 -13.66 -4.00
CA GLY A 16 -36.08 -12.28 -3.78
C GLY A 16 -35.39 -11.79 -5.05
N CYS A 17 -36.15 -11.09 -5.90
CA CYS A 17 -35.63 -10.03 -6.72
C CYS A 17 -35.09 -9.04 -5.69
N GLY A 18 -33.83 -9.24 -5.30
CA GLY A 18 -33.08 -8.16 -4.68
C GLY A 18 -33.19 -7.04 -5.69
N ALA A 19 -33.91 -5.98 -5.33
CA ALA A 19 -33.65 -4.70 -5.94
C ALA A 19 -32.17 -4.47 -5.65
N GLU A 20 -31.31 -4.80 -6.61
CA GLU A 20 -29.95 -4.30 -6.64
C GLU A 20 -30.14 -2.80 -6.48
N THR A 21 -29.67 -2.28 -5.37
CA THR A 21 -29.54 -0.85 -5.14
C THR A 21 -28.69 -0.33 -6.30
N LEU A 22 -29.34 0.23 -7.30
CA LEU A 22 -28.73 0.77 -8.50
C LEU A 22 -28.05 2.08 -8.11
N ASN A 23 -26.83 1.96 -7.60
CA ASN A 23 -25.93 3.08 -7.40
C ASN A 23 -25.53 3.62 -8.77
N ALA A 24 -25.34 4.94 -8.91
CA ALA A 24 -24.82 5.49 -10.16
C ALA A 24 -23.34 5.14 -10.39
N ILE A 25 -22.63 4.73 -9.34
CA ILE A 25 -21.21 4.41 -9.41
C ILE A 25 -21.00 2.95 -9.83
N GLU A 26 -20.46 2.78 -11.03
CA GLU A 26 -19.94 1.52 -11.57
C GLU A 26 -18.59 1.83 -12.22
N LEU A 27 -17.55 1.95 -11.39
CA LEU A 27 -16.20 2.28 -11.84
C LEU A 27 -15.61 1.14 -12.67
N ARG A 28 -14.97 1.50 -13.78
CA ARG A 28 -14.44 0.56 -14.77
C ARG A 28 -12.93 0.72 -14.87
N PRO A 29 -12.20 -0.34 -15.27
CA PRO A 29 -10.76 -0.22 -15.53
C PRO A 29 -10.45 0.91 -16.49
N LEU A 30 -9.52 1.77 -16.08
CA LEU A 30 -9.01 2.84 -16.94
C LEU A 30 -8.39 2.26 -18.21
N SER A 31 -8.81 2.76 -19.37
CA SER A 31 -8.26 2.35 -20.67
C SER A 31 -7.05 3.19 -21.10
N SER A 32 -6.80 4.31 -20.41
CA SER A 32 -5.73 5.27 -20.66
C SER A 32 -4.57 5.04 -19.71
N TYR A 33 -3.69 4.10 -20.03
CA TYR A 33 -2.38 4.00 -19.37
C TYR A 33 -1.28 4.28 -20.38
N ARG A 34 -0.35 5.16 -20.00
CA ARG A 34 0.92 5.30 -20.70
C ARG A 34 1.86 4.20 -20.21
N VAL A 35 2.50 3.52 -21.15
CA VAL A 35 3.51 2.50 -20.82
C VAL A 35 4.86 3.18 -20.70
N GLU A 36 5.52 3.04 -19.56
CA GLU A 36 6.94 3.30 -19.37
C GLU A 36 7.65 1.97 -19.05
N GLN A 37 8.77 1.75 -19.72
CA GLN A 37 9.51 0.49 -19.67
C GLN A 37 10.99 0.77 -19.75
N ASP A 38 11.75 -0.01 -19.01
CA ASP A 38 13.20 0.02 -19.09
C ASP A 38 13.76 -1.41 -19.13
N PRO A 39 14.39 -1.86 -20.23
CA PRO A 39 14.42 -1.25 -21.57
C PRO A 39 13.05 -1.32 -22.29
N GLU A 40 12.82 -0.43 -23.26
CA GLU A 40 11.54 -0.25 -23.96
C GLU A 40 11.20 -1.47 -24.85
N ILE A 41 10.39 -2.41 -24.33
CA ILE A 41 9.89 -3.59 -25.05
C ILE A 41 8.51 -3.29 -25.64
N PRO A 42 8.38 -3.06 -26.95
CA PRO A 42 7.09 -2.69 -27.53
C PRO A 42 6.04 -3.80 -27.30
N LEU A 43 5.08 -3.50 -26.43
CA LEU A 43 3.95 -4.39 -26.16
C LEU A 43 2.79 -4.09 -27.10
N MET A 44 2.20 -5.13 -27.68
CA MET A 44 0.94 -5.02 -28.40
C MET A 44 -0.19 -4.64 -27.42
N LYS A 45 -1.19 -3.89 -27.90
CA LYS A 45 -2.36 -3.46 -27.11
C LYS A 45 -3.05 -4.62 -26.38
N GLN A 46 -3.22 -5.76 -27.08
CA GLN A 46 -3.80 -6.97 -26.48
C GLN A 46 -2.99 -7.50 -25.28
N THR A 47 -1.65 -7.43 -25.35
CA THR A 47 -0.79 -7.85 -24.24
C THR A 47 -0.88 -6.86 -23.09
N GLN A 48 -0.93 -5.55 -23.36
CA GLN A 48 -1.12 -4.51 -22.34
C GLN A 48 -2.43 -4.72 -21.57
N GLU A 49 -3.55 -4.91 -22.27
CA GLU A 49 -4.86 -5.19 -21.66
C GLU A 49 -4.83 -6.46 -20.81
N LYS A 50 -4.20 -7.54 -21.31
CA LYS A 50 -4.05 -8.79 -20.56
C LYS A 50 -3.24 -8.59 -19.26
N LEU A 51 -2.15 -7.81 -19.33
CA LEU A 51 -1.30 -7.52 -18.16
C LEU A 51 -2.06 -6.68 -17.12
N LEU A 52 -2.74 -5.61 -17.54
CA LEU A 52 -3.53 -4.75 -16.66
C LEU A 52 -4.66 -5.52 -15.96
N THR A 53 -5.25 -6.51 -16.64
CA THR A 53 -6.31 -7.34 -16.06
C THR A 53 -5.83 -8.15 -14.84
N TYR A 54 -4.56 -8.55 -14.78
CA TYR A 54 -4.03 -9.25 -13.59
C TYR A 54 -4.05 -8.36 -12.36
N CYS A 55 -3.85 -7.04 -12.52
CA CYS A 55 -3.86 -6.06 -11.44
C CYS A 55 -5.25 -5.84 -10.82
N GLU A 56 -6.31 -6.40 -11.40
CA GLU A 56 -7.69 -6.29 -10.92
C GLU A 56 -8.20 -7.62 -10.34
N ARG A 57 -7.47 -8.71 -10.56
CA ARG A 57 -7.83 -10.05 -10.09
C ARG A 57 -7.26 -10.33 -8.71
N ARG A 58 -7.86 -11.31 -8.02
CA ARG A 58 -7.27 -11.89 -6.81
C ARG A 58 -6.08 -12.77 -7.18
N PRO A 59 -4.96 -12.70 -6.43
CA PRO A 59 -3.78 -13.53 -6.72
C PRO A 59 -4.14 -15.01 -6.64
N THR A 60 -3.51 -15.81 -7.49
CA THR A 60 -3.74 -17.26 -7.55
C THR A 60 -2.53 -18.06 -7.08
N ASP A 61 -1.39 -17.42 -6.89
CA ASP A 61 -0.13 -18.10 -6.57
C ASP A 61 0.80 -17.25 -5.69
N VAL A 62 1.98 -17.81 -5.37
CA VAL A 62 3.10 -17.16 -4.70
C VAL A 62 4.34 -17.36 -5.56
N LEU A 63 5.20 -16.35 -5.66
CA LEU A 63 6.44 -16.46 -6.43
C LEU A 63 7.36 -17.55 -5.82
N PRO A 64 7.94 -18.43 -6.65
CA PRO A 64 8.92 -19.42 -6.18
C PRO A 64 10.19 -18.77 -5.60
N GLU A 65 10.82 -19.43 -4.62
CA GLU A 65 12.09 -18.95 -4.02
C GLU A 65 13.21 -18.82 -5.07
N ARG A 66 13.28 -19.76 -6.01
CA ARG A 66 14.28 -19.77 -7.07
C ARG A 66 13.64 -19.35 -8.38
N ARG A 67 14.03 -18.18 -8.90
CA ARG A 67 13.43 -17.58 -10.10
C ARG A 67 14.31 -16.47 -10.69
N ALA A 68 14.02 -16.08 -11.92
CA ALA A 68 14.63 -14.94 -12.60
C ALA A 68 13.57 -13.85 -12.85
N LYS A 69 13.89 -12.57 -12.55
CA LYS A 69 13.09 -11.44 -13.03
C LYS A 69 13.48 -11.17 -14.48
N VAL A 70 12.53 -11.29 -15.39
CA VAL A 70 12.76 -11.27 -16.84
C VAL A 70 12.44 -9.90 -17.41
N ALA A 71 11.32 -9.31 -17.00
CA ALA A 71 10.87 -8.02 -17.48
C ALA A 71 10.06 -7.30 -16.40
N GLU A 72 10.01 -5.97 -16.51
CA GLU A 72 9.21 -5.10 -15.67
C GLU A 72 8.59 -4.01 -16.55
N VAL A 73 7.31 -3.73 -16.33
CA VAL A 73 6.54 -2.78 -17.12
C VAL A 73 5.69 -1.93 -16.18
N THR A 74 5.81 -0.61 -16.28
CA THR A 74 5.03 0.31 -15.47
C THR A 74 4.03 1.06 -16.34
N PHE A 75 2.77 0.94 -15.99
CA PHE A 75 1.65 1.62 -16.62
C PHE A 75 1.30 2.84 -15.77
N HIS A 76 1.63 4.02 -16.27
CA HIS A 76 1.32 5.30 -15.63
C HIS A 76 -0.04 5.80 -16.09
N HIS A 77 -0.87 6.21 -15.14
CA HIS A 77 -2.07 6.96 -15.47
C HIS A 77 -1.67 8.35 -16.02
N PRO A 78 -2.39 8.96 -16.99
CA PRO A 78 -2.18 10.34 -17.42
C PRO A 78 -2.18 11.36 -16.26
N LEU A 79 -2.88 11.03 -15.17
CA LEU A 79 -2.93 11.78 -13.92
C LEU A 79 -2.08 11.11 -12.83
N TYR A 80 -0.92 10.58 -13.19
CA TYR A 80 -0.04 9.76 -12.34
C TYR A 80 0.21 10.38 -10.95
N GLU A 81 0.40 11.70 -10.87
CA GLU A 81 0.65 12.39 -9.58
C GLU A 81 -0.49 12.18 -8.57
N VAL A 82 -1.72 11.98 -9.05
CA VAL A 82 -2.91 11.79 -8.22
C VAL A 82 -3.32 10.32 -8.18
N LEU A 83 -3.42 9.65 -9.34
CA LEU A 83 -4.02 8.31 -9.45
C LEU A 83 -2.99 7.17 -9.47
N GLY A 84 -1.70 7.48 -9.66
CA GLY A 84 -0.62 6.52 -9.52
C GLY A 84 -0.35 5.64 -10.74
N SER A 85 0.26 4.47 -10.51
CA SER A 85 0.72 3.54 -11.55
C SER A 85 0.44 2.07 -11.22
N LYS A 86 0.46 1.22 -12.25
CA LYS A 86 0.46 -0.24 -12.14
C LYS A 86 1.79 -0.79 -12.64
N THR A 87 2.54 -1.47 -11.77
CA THR A 87 3.80 -2.11 -12.14
C THR A 87 3.57 -3.61 -12.28
N VAL A 88 3.94 -4.16 -13.44
CA VAL A 88 3.81 -5.58 -13.76
C VAL A 88 5.20 -6.16 -13.98
N LYS A 89 5.55 -7.19 -13.20
CA LYS A 89 6.84 -7.89 -13.32
C LYS A 89 6.59 -9.31 -13.83
N TYR A 90 7.46 -9.76 -14.72
CA TYR A 90 7.42 -11.10 -15.31
C TYR A 90 8.61 -11.92 -14.82
N PHE A 91 8.33 -13.14 -14.36
CA PHE A 91 9.31 -14.04 -13.78
C PHE A 91 9.31 -15.41 -14.45
N ALA A 92 10.49 -16.02 -14.50
CA ALA A 92 10.68 -17.41 -14.90
C ALA A 92 11.21 -18.25 -13.73
N ALA A 93 10.69 -19.44 -13.55
CA ALA A 93 11.18 -20.44 -12.60
C ALA A 93 11.12 -21.83 -13.26
N GLY A 94 12.25 -22.30 -13.78
CA GLY A 94 12.33 -23.45 -14.67
C GLY A 94 11.44 -23.25 -15.90
N ASP A 95 10.52 -24.19 -16.09
CA ASP A 95 9.55 -24.15 -17.19
C ASP A 95 8.28 -23.33 -16.84
N GLU A 96 8.14 -22.88 -15.58
CA GLU A 96 6.98 -22.13 -15.10
C GLU A 96 7.17 -20.62 -15.28
N ARG A 97 6.06 -19.91 -15.42
CA ARG A 97 6.03 -18.46 -15.63
C ARG A 97 5.06 -17.79 -14.68
N TYR A 98 5.47 -16.63 -14.18
CA TYR A 98 4.70 -15.87 -13.22
C TYR A 98 4.63 -14.41 -13.62
N VAL A 99 3.49 -13.80 -13.31
CA VAL A 99 3.30 -12.35 -13.33
C VAL A 99 3.03 -11.89 -11.90
N THR A 100 3.73 -10.86 -11.46
CA THR A 100 3.28 -10.06 -10.33
C THR A 100 2.75 -8.71 -10.80
N CYS A 101 1.72 -8.20 -10.14
CA CYS A 101 1.27 -6.83 -10.33
C CYS A 101 1.17 -6.07 -9.00
N ALA A 102 1.66 -4.83 -8.99
CA ALA A 102 1.57 -3.90 -7.89
C ALA A 102 0.91 -2.60 -8.33
N ASN A 103 -0.12 -2.15 -7.62
CA ASN A 103 -0.61 -0.78 -7.77
C ASN A 103 0.19 0.14 -6.84
N SER A 104 0.44 1.39 -7.23
CA SER A 104 1.26 2.34 -6.45
C SER A 104 0.67 2.69 -5.07
N ASN A 105 -0.64 2.49 -4.91
CA ASN A 105 -1.38 2.63 -3.64
C ASN A 105 -1.45 1.32 -2.83
N GLU A 106 -1.03 0.19 -3.39
CA GLU A 106 -1.00 -1.09 -2.70
C GLU A 106 0.29 -1.30 -1.92
N LEU A 107 0.22 -2.15 -0.89
CA LEU A 107 1.38 -2.57 -0.11
C LEU A 107 1.98 -3.89 -0.61
N MET A 108 1.24 -4.62 -1.43
CA MET A 108 1.55 -6.00 -1.76
C MET A 108 1.31 -6.24 -3.24
N GLU A 109 2.24 -6.96 -3.87
CA GLU A 109 2.05 -7.40 -5.23
C GLU A 109 1.18 -8.66 -5.29
N ARG A 110 0.37 -8.76 -6.34
CA ARG A 110 -0.52 -9.89 -6.62
C ARG A 110 0.18 -10.82 -7.58
N THR A 111 0.37 -12.08 -7.21
CA THR A 111 1.10 -13.08 -8.02
C THR A 111 0.15 -14.05 -8.72
N PHE A 112 0.48 -14.37 -9.98
CA PHE A 112 -0.26 -15.28 -10.85
C PHE A 112 0.69 -16.19 -11.60
N ALA A 113 0.43 -17.50 -11.60
CA ALA A 113 0.99 -18.39 -12.61
C ALA A 113 0.35 -18.10 -13.97
N VAL A 114 1.16 -18.02 -15.02
CA VAL A 114 0.71 -17.65 -16.37
C VAL A 114 1.34 -18.53 -17.43
N GLU A 115 0.71 -18.55 -18.61
CA GLU A 115 1.35 -19.07 -19.83
C GLU A 115 2.44 -18.10 -20.31
N PRO A 116 3.49 -18.59 -21.00
CA PRO A 116 4.58 -17.76 -21.50
C PRO A 116 4.11 -16.58 -22.35
N ILE A 117 4.60 -15.38 -22.03
CA ILE A 117 4.29 -14.15 -22.76
C ILE A 117 5.39 -13.93 -23.79
N GLN A 118 5.10 -14.21 -25.06
CA GLN A 118 6.10 -14.20 -26.15
C GLN A 118 6.94 -12.91 -26.22
N ALA A 119 6.35 -11.75 -25.93
CA ALA A 119 7.06 -10.48 -25.92
C ALA A 119 8.19 -10.42 -24.88
N PHE A 120 8.02 -11.10 -23.74
CA PHE A 120 9.03 -11.20 -22.68
C PHE A 120 9.96 -12.40 -22.87
N GLU A 121 9.46 -13.52 -23.43
CA GLU A 121 10.31 -14.68 -23.77
C GLU A 121 11.30 -14.38 -24.90
N ALA A 122 11.01 -13.38 -25.73
CA ALA A 122 11.90 -12.95 -26.81
C ALA A 122 13.13 -12.15 -26.32
N LEU A 123 13.18 -11.81 -25.03
CA LEU A 123 14.35 -11.19 -24.40
C LEU A 123 15.48 -12.22 -24.30
N GLU A 124 16.73 -11.75 -24.32
CA GLU A 124 17.89 -12.64 -24.44
C GLU A 124 17.92 -13.72 -23.33
N PRO A 125 18.05 -15.02 -23.66
CA PRO A 125 18.07 -16.13 -22.70
C PRO A 125 19.10 -16.00 -21.58
N ASP A 126 20.20 -15.27 -21.82
CA ASP A 126 21.26 -15.04 -20.84
C ASP A 126 20.83 -14.13 -19.67
N HIS A 127 19.67 -13.47 -19.75
CA HIS A 127 19.04 -12.72 -18.65
C HIS A 127 18.15 -13.57 -17.73
N PHE A 128 17.84 -14.82 -18.09
CA PHE A 128 17.01 -15.72 -17.28
C PHE A 128 17.86 -16.46 -16.23
N GLN A 129 18.74 -15.74 -15.54
CA GLN A 129 19.51 -16.33 -14.46
C GLN A 129 18.67 -16.36 -13.20
N GLU A 130 18.25 -17.56 -12.82
CA GLU A 130 17.53 -17.74 -11.56
C GLU A 130 18.46 -17.47 -10.38
N SER A 131 18.06 -16.55 -9.52
CA SER A 131 18.65 -16.40 -8.19
C SER A 131 17.74 -17.04 -7.15
N LYS A 132 18.31 -17.31 -5.97
CA LYS A 132 17.53 -17.79 -4.83
C LYS A 132 17.21 -16.59 -3.95
N VAL A 133 15.94 -16.25 -3.87
CA VAL A 133 15.47 -15.19 -2.98
C VAL A 133 15.17 -15.75 -1.60
N VAL A 134 15.46 -14.95 -0.58
CA VAL A 134 15.27 -15.30 0.82
C VAL A 134 13.78 -15.54 1.09
N SER A 135 13.44 -16.61 1.81
CA SER A 135 12.06 -16.92 2.15
C SER A 135 11.66 -16.51 3.57
N THR A 136 12.54 -15.81 4.28
CA THR A 136 12.41 -15.22 5.62
C THR A 136 12.94 -13.79 5.60
N ILE A 137 12.53 -12.96 6.55
CA ILE A 137 13.26 -11.71 6.75
C ILE A 137 14.45 -12.02 7.64
N GLU A 138 15.64 -11.76 7.15
CA GLU A 138 16.90 -11.98 7.85
C GLU A 138 17.46 -10.64 8.28
N PHE A 139 17.94 -10.54 9.52
CA PHE A 139 18.59 -9.37 10.06
C PHE A 139 20.05 -9.69 10.38
N GLU A 140 20.95 -9.02 9.69
CA GLU A 140 22.40 -9.09 9.91
C GLU A 140 22.86 -7.84 10.65
N ARG A 141 23.63 -8.02 11.72
CA ARG A 141 24.17 -6.90 12.49
C ARG A 141 25.24 -6.15 11.70
N ILE A 142 25.26 -4.83 11.81
CA ILE A 142 26.29 -3.99 11.21
C ILE A 142 27.19 -3.44 12.32
N ASP A 143 28.45 -3.84 12.31
CA ASP A 143 29.45 -3.39 13.29
C ASP A 143 30.15 -2.09 12.89
N ASP A 144 30.28 -1.83 11.58
CA ASP A 144 30.90 -0.62 11.05
C ASP A 144 29.88 0.52 10.91
N LEU A 145 29.80 1.39 11.91
CA LEU A 145 28.89 2.54 11.90
C LEU A 145 29.30 3.63 10.91
N GLU A 146 30.58 3.74 10.52
CA GLU A 146 31.03 4.73 9.53
C GLU A 146 30.40 4.42 8.17
N SER A 147 30.21 3.14 7.85
CA SER A 147 29.49 2.69 6.66
C SER A 147 28.04 3.19 6.64
N ILE A 148 27.34 3.20 7.78
CA ILE A 148 25.96 3.71 7.89
C ILE A 148 25.92 5.22 7.70
N THR A 149 26.77 5.95 8.44
CA THR A 149 26.83 7.41 8.39
C THR A 149 27.11 7.90 6.97
N SER A 150 28.04 7.25 6.28
CA SER A 150 28.40 7.58 4.89
C SER A 150 27.30 7.21 3.89
N THR A 151 26.73 6.00 3.99
CA THR A 151 25.67 5.52 3.10
C THR A 151 24.43 6.42 3.14
N PHE A 152 24.05 6.89 4.32
CA PHE A 152 22.86 7.71 4.52
C PHE A 152 23.14 9.21 4.62
N THR A 153 24.39 9.63 4.45
CA THR A 153 24.82 11.04 4.54
C THR A 153 24.33 11.72 5.84
N LEU A 154 24.42 11.01 6.96
CA LEU A 154 23.97 11.54 8.25
C LEU A 154 24.90 12.66 8.70
N ASN A 155 24.32 13.75 9.21
CA ASN A 155 25.08 14.88 9.72
C ASN A 155 25.43 14.63 11.19
N GLU A 156 26.66 14.21 11.45
CA GLU A 156 27.18 13.89 12.80
C GLU A 156 27.06 15.05 13.80
N THR A 157 26.97 16.29 13.31
CA THR A 157 26.75 17.48 14.15
C THR A 157 25.33 17.55 14.73
N HIS A 158 24.37 16.83 14.14
CA HIS A 158 22.95 16.89 14.48
C HIS A 158 22.37 15.54 14.89
N GLU A 159 22.99 14.43 14.49
CA GLU A 159 22.49 13.08 14.71
C GLU A 159 23.65 12.07 14.74
N GLU A 160 23.69 11.23 15.77
CA GLU A 160 24.72 10.20 16.00
C GLU A 160 24.09 8.81 15.91
N VAL A 161 24.69 7.90 15.13
CA VAL A 161 24.26 6.50 15.06
C VAL A 161 24.61 5.78 16.35
N MET A 162 23.64 5.06 16.92
CA MET A 162 23.85 4.41 18.20
C MET A 162 24.60 3.08 18.05
N PRO A 163 25.64 2.84 18.86
CA PRO A 163 26.36 1.57 18.87
C PRO A 163 25.42 0.39 19.10
N ASP A 164 25.77 -0.75 18.50
CA ASP A 164 25.01 -2.01 18.56
C ASP A 164 23.56 -1.90 18.04
N SER A 165 23.15 -0.79 17.43
CA SER A 165 21.76 -0.59 16.99
C SER A 165 21.49 -0.87 15.52
N ALA A 166 22.55 -0.97 14.71
CA ALA A 166 22.44 -1.05 13.26
C ALA A 166 22.34 -2.50 12.76
N PHE A 167 21.39 -2.71 11.85
CA PHE A 167 21.15 -3.97 11.19
C PHE A 167 20.84 -3.74 9.71
N ARG A 168 21.34 -4.65 8.89
CA ARG A 168 20.89 -4.88 7.53
C ARG A 168 19.74 -5.86 7.57
N TYR A 169 18.70 -5.63 6.80
CA TYR A 169 17.66 -6.63 6.61
C TYR A 169 17.54 -7.03 5.15
N THR A 170 17.31 -8.31 4.92
CA THR A 170 16.94 -8.85 3.62
C THR A 170 15.54 -9.42 3.73
N THR A 171 14.62 -9.02 2.84
CA THR A 171 13.23 -9.47 2.89
C THR A 171 12.93 -10.47 1.77
N PRO A 172 11.88 -11.32 1.93
CA PRO A 172 11.31 -12.02 0.79
C PRO A 172 10.65 -11.03 -0.17
N ASP A 173 10.06 -11.56 -1.24
CA ASP A 173 9.51 -10.79 -2.35
C ASP A 173 8.41 -9.82 -1.96
N THR A 174 7.50 -10.20 -1.09
CA THR A 174 6.31 -9.37 -0.88
C THR A 174 5.85 -9.43 0.55
N GLY A 175 5.50 -8.25 1.05
CA GLY A 175 5.14 -8.10 2.44
C GLY A 175 5.38 -6.70 2.93
N ALA A 176 5.14 -6.56 4.22
CA ALA A 176 5.55 -5.38 4.93
C ALA A 176 6.03 -5.74 6.33
N ILE A 177 7.03 -5.01 6.78
CA ILE A 177 7.48 -5.05 8.17
C ILE A 177 6.63 -4.08 8.97
N TYR A 178 6.00 -4.60 10.03
CA TYR A 178 5.35 -3.82 11.07
C TYR A 178 6.31 -3.70 12.23
N VAL A 179 6.59 -2.47 12.63
CA VAL A 179 7.41 -2.19 13.81
C VAL A 179 6.52 -1.59 14.88
N THR A 180 6.64 -2.14 16.09
CA THR A 180 5.80 -1.84 17.24
C THR A 180 6.68 -1.60 18.45
N PHE A 181 6.32 -0.62 19.28
CA PHE A 181 7.09 -0.27 20.46
C PHE A 181 6.33 -0.65 21.72
N GLU A 182 7.00 -1.37 22.63
CA GLU A 182 6.50 -1.64 23.97
C GLU A 182 7.39 -0.98 25.01
N THR A 183 6.78 -0.30 25.98
CA THR A 183 7.53 0.37 27.05
C THR A 183 7.34 -0.38 28.35
N ILE A 184 8.43 -0.75 29.01
CA ILE A 184 8.42 -1.27 30.37
C ILE A 184 9.07 -0.23 31.28
N ARG A 185 8.33 0.29 32.26
CA ARG A 185 8.81 1.32 33.18
C ARG A 185 8.61 0.88 34.63
N ASN A 186 9.66 0.97 35.43
CA ASN A 186 9.66 0.65 36.86
C ASN A 186 9.04 -0.72 37.16
N GLY A 187 9.33 -1.73 36.33
CA GLY A 187 8.80 -3.09 36.48
C GLY A 187 7.34 -3.28 36.06
N ARG A 188 6.78 -2.39 35.25
CA ARG A 188 5.43 -2.51 34.66
C ARG A 188 5.47 -2.24 33.16
N THR A 189 4.82 -3.10 32.37
CA THR A 189 4.54 -2.81 30.96
C THR A 189 3.51 -1.68 30.89
N LEU A 190 3.81 -0.65 30.12
CA LEU A 190 2.94 0.48 29.82
C LEU A 190 2.34 0.27 28.43
N ASP A 191 1.09 0.71 28.25
CA ASP A 191 0.28 0.46 27.05
C ASP A 191 0.45 1.40 25.85
N PRO A 192 1.39 2.39 25.73
CA PRO A 192 1.48 3.12 24.48
C PRO A 192 2.21 2.25 23.44
N ILE A 193 1.46 1.37 22.79
CA ILE A 193 1.84 0.76 21.52
C ILE A 193 1.87 1.90 20.50
N ILE A 194 3.06 2.33 20.10
CA ILE A 194 3.23 3.18 18.92
C ILE A 194 3.27 2.21 17.72
N GLU A 195 2.18 2.14 16.97
CA GLU A 195 2.01 1.45 15.68
C GLU A 195 1.21 2.40 14.75
N PRO A 196 1.35 2.42 13.40
CA PRO A 196 2.18 1.61 12.53
C PRO A 196 2.85 2.42 11.38
N LYS A 197 4.18 2.45 11.28
CA LYS A 197 4.80 2.70 9.96
C LYS A 197 5.03 1.34 9.31
N LEU A 198 4.29 1.11 8.24
CA LEU A 198 4.45 -0.03 7.36
C LEU A 198 5.63 0.23 6.44
N PHE A 199 6.56 -0.73 6.41
CA PHE A 199 7.68 -0.73 5.48
C PHE A 199 7.39 -1.80 4.42
N PRO A 200 6.72 -1.44 3.32
CA PRO A 200 6.49 -2.36 2.22
C PRO A 200 7.83 -2.68 1.55
N PHE A 201 7.94 -3.90 1.07
CA PHE A 201 9.04 -4.35 0.21
C PHE A 201 8.45 -5.07 -1.00
N GLN A 202 9.16 -5.01 -2.14
CA GLN A 202 8.64 -5.37 -3.46
C GLN A 202 9.25 -6.65 -4.00
N SER A 203 8.66 -7.28 -5.02
CA SER A 203 9.17 -8.56 -5.49
C SER A 203 10.58 -8.46 -6.04
N GLY A 204 11.47 -9.31 -5.51
CA GLY A 204 12.91 -9.27 -5.73
C GLY A 204 13.70 -9.46 -4.44
N GLU A 205 15.03 -9.38 -4.55
CA GLU A 205 15.91 -9.26 -3.38
C GLU A 205 15.84 -7.80 -2.90
N ASN A 206 15.16 -7.56 -1.76
CA ASN A 206 15.17 -6.25 -1.13
C ASN A 206 16.16 -6.26 0.02
N GLU A 207 17.03 -5.27 0.03
CA GLU A 207 17.95 -5.00 1.11
C GLU A 207 17.64 -3.62 1.68
N GLY A 208 17.57 -3.54 3.00
CA GLY A 208 17.44 -2.27 3.68
C GLY A 208 18.17 -2.27 5.01
N TYR A 209 18.02 -1.17 5.73
CA TYR A 209 18.74 -0.90 6.96
C TYR A 209 17.74 -0.50 8.05
N VAL A 210 18.02 -0.92 9.27
CA VAL A 210 17.36 -0.43 10.49
C VAL A 210 18.44 -0.02 11.48
N PHE A 211 18.38 1.19 11.99
CA PHE A 211 19.30 1.64 13.03
C PHE A 211 18.67 2.73 13.89
N LEU A 212 19.23 2.93 15.08
CA LEU A 212 18.82 4.00 15.96
C LEU A 212 19.82 5.15 15.88
N THR A 213 19.30 6.35 16.04
CA THR A 213 20.12 7.53 16.18
C THR A 213 19.70 8.36 17.38
N ARG A 214 20.65 9.12 17.92
CA ARG A 214 20.41 10.16 18.90
C ARG A 214 20.61 11.52 18.24
N ARG A 215 19.59 12.37 18.32
CA ARG A 215 19.67 13.73 17.82
C ARG A 215 20.41 14.63 18.81
N ALA A 216 20.86 15.79 18.35
CA ALA A 216 21.48 16.82 19.19
C ALA A 216 20.56 17.37 20.31
N ASP A 217 19.24 17.14 20.21
CA ASP A 217 18.26 17.44 21.26
C ASP A 217 17.94 16.23 22.16
N ASP A 218 18.82 15.22 22.17
CA ASP A 218 18.75 13.97 22.93
C ASP A 218 17.58 13.03 22.59
N ARG A 219 16.73 13.40 21.61
CA ARG A 219 15.65 12.53 21.16
C ARG A 219 16.19 11.37 20.34
N LEU A 220 15.60 10.20 20.58
CA LEU A 220 15.90 8.98 19.83
C LEU A 220 15.07 8.93 18.55
N THR A 221 15.67 8.44 17.47
CA THR A 221 14.94 8.16 16.24
C THR A 221 15.24 6.75 15.73
N LEU A 222 14.20 6.10 15.19
CA LEU A 222 14.34 4.88 14.44
C LEU A 222 14.43 5.24 12.96
N GLN A 223 15.52 4.83 12.34
CA GLN A 223 15.77 4.93 10.92
C GLN A 223 15.53 3.55 10.30
N ILE A 224 14.69 3.48 9.28
CA ILE A 224 14.36 2.21 8.61
C ILE A 224 13.97 2.45 7.15
N GLY A 225 14.52 1.65 6.26
CA GLY A 225 14.21 1.68 4.83
C GLY A 225 15.38 1.27 3.96
N GLU A 226 15.26 1.55 2.67
CA GLU A 226 16.30 1.29 1.67
C GLU A 226 17.29 2.47 1.61
N THR A 227 18.46 2.25 1.02
CA THR A 227 19.49 3.30 0.83
C THR A 227 18.94 4.57 0.18
N SER A 228 18.02 4.43 -0.78
CA SER A 228 17.40 5.53 -1.52
C SER A 228 16.16 6.12 -0.83
N SER A 229 15.61 5.46 0.20
CA SER A 229 14.32 5.80 0.80
C SER A 229 14.30 5.46 2.29
N LEU A 230 15.07 6.22 3.06
CA LEU A 230 15.12 6.08 4.51
C LEU A 230 13.96 6.83 5.16
N LYS A 231 13.20 6.14 6.00
CA LYS A 231 12.15 6.75 6.82
C LYS A 231 12.63 6.92 8.25
N GLN A 232 12.41 8.12 8.79
CA GLN A 232 12.68 8.44 10.19
C GLN A 232 11.39 8.43 11.03
N LEU A 233 11.49 7.85 12.22
CA LEU A 233 10.49 7.97 13.27
C LEU A 233 11.15 8.55 14.53
N VAL A 234 10.83 9.80 14.85
CA VAL A 234 11.27 10.43 16.09
C VAL A 234 10.42 9.89 17.24
N LEU A 235 11.07 9.32 18.25
CA LEU A 235 10.39 8.82 19.43
C LEU A 235 9.97 9.99 20.34
N PRO A 236 8.84 9.86 21.07
CA PRO A 236 8.38 10.84 22.04
C PRO A 236 9.43 11.20 23.10
N ASN A 237 9.40 12.44 23.59
CA ASN A 237 10.35 12.98 24.58
C ASN A 237 10.39 12.20 25.91
N ILE A 238 9.37 11.38 26.21
CA ILE A 238 9.37 10.51 27.39
C ILE A 238 10.49 9.45 27.39
N TYR A 239 11.16 9.27 26.25
CA TYR A 239 12.29 8.34 26.07
C TYR A 239 13.66 9.04 26.09
N GLU A 240 13.71 10.32 26.45
CA GLU A 240 14.97 11.03 26.70
C GLU A 240 15.61 10.53 28.00
N ALA A 241 16.89 10.16 27.95
CA ALA A 241 17.66 9.75 29.12
C ALA A 241 19.16 10.01 28.95
N PRO A 242 19.87 10.44 30.02
CA PRO A 242 21.30 10.77 29.94
C PRO A 242 22.17 9.53 29.71
N TYR A 243 21.74 8.35 30.16
CA TYR A 243 22.42 7.09 29.92
C TYR A 243 21.52 6.15 29.15
N MET A 244 22.10 5.51 28.13
CA MET A 244 21.42 4.54 27.31
C MET A 244 22.32 3.35 27.01
N LYS A 245 21.71 2.17 26.94
CA LYS A 245 22.37 0.97 26.46
C LYS A 245 21.45 0.18 25.56
N VAL A 246 21.97 -0.20 24.41
CA VAL A 246 21.29 -1.03 23.43
C VAL A 246 21.71 -2.48 23.68
N ASP A 247 20.74 -3.39 23.80
CA ASP A 247 21.02 -4.81 23.98
C ASP A 247 21.64 -5.38 22.70
N PRO A 248 22.86 -5.95 22.72
CA PRO A 248 23.57 -6.38 21.52
C PRO A 248 22.99 -7.63 20.84
N LYS A 249 21.81 -8.10 21.26
CA LYS A 249 21.09 -9.29 20.75
C LYS A 249 21.38 -9.59 19.27
N GLU A 250 21.81 -10.83 19.03
CA GLU A 250 22.30 -11.36 17.75
C GLU A 250 21.20 -11.59 16.70
N GLU A 251 21.63 -12.02 15.50
CA GLU A 251 20.86 -12.30 14.29
C GLU A 251 19.43 -12.80 14.55
N ILE A 252 18.50 -12.17 13.85
CA ILE A 252 17.07 -12.45 13.97
C ILE A 252 16.57 -12.89 12.61
N SER A 253 15.80 -13.98 12.60
CA SER A 253 15.07 -14.43 11.42
C SER A 253 13.58 -14.42 11.70
N LEU A 254 12.81 -13.62 10.96
CA LEU A 254 11.36 -13.55 11.08
C LEU A 254 10.69 -14.48 10.06
N LYS A 255 10.00 -15.50 10.58
CA LYS A 255 9.21 -16.44 9.77
C LYS A 255 7.72 -16.31 10.06
N GLY A 256 6.91 -16.22 9.00
CA GLY A 256 5.45 -16.16 9.09
C GLY A 256 4.93 -14.88 9.77
N ASN A 257 3.72 -14.95 10.34
CA ASN A 257 3.08 -13.83 11.04
C ASN A 257 3.49 -13.76 12.53
N HIS A 258 4.71 -14.18 12.86
CA HIS A 258 5.21 -14.13 14.22
C HIS A 258 5.80 -12.75 14.51
N ARG A 259 5.51 -12.26 15.72
CA ARG A 259 6.07 -11.03 16.26
C ARG A 259 7.30 -11.41 17.08
N GLU A 260 8.41 -10.71 16.84
CA GLU A 260 9.71 -11.01 17.42
C GLU A 260 10.37 -9.74 17.95
N LEU A 261 11.11 -9.87 19.05
CA LEU A 261 11.81 -8.74 19.67
C LEU A 261 13.06 -8.43 18.84
N MET A 262 12.99 -7.38 18.01
CA MET A 262 14.09 -6.89 17.20
C MET A 262 15.15 -6.22 18.05
N LYS A 263 14.73 -5.33 18.97
CA LYS A 263 15.67 -4.60 19.79
C LYS A 263 15.14 -4.27 21.18
N ARG A 264 16.07 -4.15 22.12
CA ARG A 264 15.79 -3.67 23.46
C ARG A 264 16.75 -2.54 23.80
N ILE A 265 16.19 -1.43 24.27
CA ILE A 265 16.91 -0.22 24.64
C ILE A 265 16.63 0.05 26.11
N ILE A 266 17.68 0.28 26.88
CA ILE A 266 17.60 0.57 28.31
C ILE A 266 17.94 2.04 28.48
N LEU A 267 17.04 2.77 29.13
CA LEU A 267 17.13 4.21 29.35
C LEU A 267 17.20 4.47 30.85
N SER A 268 18.19 5.25 31.27
CA SER A 268 18.45 5.48 32.70
C SER A 268 18.99 6.86 33.03
N ASP A 269 18.64 7.32 34.23
CA ASP A 269 19.22 8.51 34.86
C ASP A 269 20.61 8.25 35.46
N ARG A 270 21.04 6.98 35.52
CA ARG A 270 22.33 6.55 36.07
C ARG A 270 23.12 5.70 35.08
N PRO A 271 24.46 5.64 35.18
CA PRO A 271 25.29 4.78 34.32
C PRO A 271 24.82 3.32 34.32
N ILE A 272 24.88 2.68 33.15
CA ILE A 272 24.50 1.27 32.94
C ILE A 272 25.78 0.43 32.85
N GLU A 273 26.17 -0.20 33.95
CA GLU A 273 27.36 -1.04 34.06
C GLU A 273 27.02 -2.53 33.87
N GLY A 274 27.89 -3.29 33.19
CA GLY A 274 27.73 -4.74 33.02
C GLY A 274 26.95 -5.18 31.76
N GLY A 275 26.88 -6.50 31.52
CA GLY A 275 26.13 -7.09 30.41
C GLY A 275 24.64 -7.16 30.72
N VAL A 276 23.78 -6.81 29.76
CA VAL A 276 22.32 -6.70 29.94
C VAL A 276 21.53 -7.79 29.21
N ALA A 277 22.20 -8.56 28.35
CA ALA A 277 21.57 -9.52 27.44
C ALA A 277 20.80 -10.63 28.17
N GLU A 278 21.33 -11.13 29.30
CA GLU A 278 20.71 -12.22 30.07
C GLU A 278 19.57 -11.77 31.00
N GLU A 279 19.41 -10.46 31.21
CA GLU A 279 18.38 -9.94 32.10
C GLU A 279 17.03 -9.79 31.39
N THR A 280 15.93 -9.90 32.13
CA THR A 280 14.58 -9.63 31.61
C THR A 280 14.29 -8.13 31.62
N SER A 281 13.47 -7.66 30.67
CA SER A 281 13.10 -6.24 30.56
C SER A 281 12.38 -5.72 31.80
N LEU A 282 11.64 -6.58 32.50
CA LEU A 282 11.04 -6.28 33.80
C LEU A 282 12.09 -6.07 34.90
N SER A 283 13.20 -6.80 34.90
CA SER A 283 14.28 -6.64 35.89
C SER A 283 15.09 -5.39 35.59
N LEU A 284 15.46 -5.22 34.32
CA LEU A 284 16.17 -4.04 33.82
C LEU A 284 15.39 -2.76 34.08
N SER A 285 14.07 -2.73 33.86
CA SER A 285 13.25 -1.54 34.13
C SER A 285 13.10 -1.23 35.63
N LYS A 286 13.16 -2.23 36.52
CA LYS A 286 13.20 -1.97 37.98
C LYS A 286 14.54 -1.36 38.40
N THR A 287 15.62 -1.77 37.76
CA THR A 287 16.96 -1.29 38.05
C THR A 287 17.20 0.08 37.42
N TYR A 288 16.95 0.24 36.13
CA TYR A 288 17.39 1.39 35.35
C TYR A 288 16.28 2.38 35.04
N GLY A 289 15.02 2.03 35.29
CA GLY A 289 13.86 2.91 35.14
C GLY A 289 13.02 2.54 33.92
N THR A 290 13.54 2.74 32.72
CA THR A 290 12.77 2.53 31.47
C THR A 290 13.49 1.56 30.54
N VAL A 291 12.73 0.63 29.99
CA VAL A 291 13.16 -0.27 28.91
C VAL A 291 12.16 -0.14 27.78
N LEU A 292 12.68 0.07 26.57
CA LEU A 292 11.92 0.11 25.33
C LEU A 292 12.22 -1.16 24.54
N GLU A 293 11.17 -1.88 24.15
CA GLU A 293 11.24 -3.04 23.29
C GLU A 293 10.69 -2.69 21.91
N ILE A 294 11.49 -2.93 20.90
CA ILE A 294 11.15 -2.77 19.49
C ILE A 294 10.84 -4.15 18.95
N TRP A 295 9.59 -4.35 18.57
CA TRP A 295 9.08 -5.61 18.06
C TRP A 295 8.83 -5.49 16.56
N GLY A 296 9.25 -6.51 15.83
CA GLY A 296 9.01 -6.66 14.39
C GLY A 296 8.01 -7.75 14.13
N HIS A 297 7.10 -7.53 13.18
CA HIS A 297 6.21 -8.55 12.67
C HIS A 297 6.14 -8.45 11.15
N VAL A 298 6.24 -9.58 10.46
CA VAL A 298 6.14 -9.64 9.00
C VAL A 298 4.74 -10.03 8.61
N ARG A 299 4.09 -9.17 7.82
CA ARG A 299 2.85 -9.56 7.15
C ARG A 299 3.15 -9.88 5.70
N ARG A 300 2.94 -11.12 5.31
CA ARG A 300 3.02 -11.56 3.91
C ARG A 300 1.65 -11.49 3.25
N PRO A 301 1.60 -11.34 1.92
CA PRO A 301 0.34 -11.48 1.21
C PRO A 301 -0.13 -12.92 1.44
N VAL A 302 -1.27 -13.06 2.11
CA VAL A 302 -1.98 -14.34 2.12
C VAL A 302 -2.75 -14.36 0.80
N THR A 303 -2.73 -15.50 0.10
CA THR A 303 -3.44 -15.73 -1.18
C THR A 303 -4.90 -15.23 -1.20
N ASN A 304 -5.52 -15.01 -0.02
CA ASN A 304 -6.90 -14.59 0.12
C ASN A 304 -7.12 -13.25 0.85
N LYS A 305 -6.07 -12.53 1.28
CA LYS A 305 -6.23 -11.24 1.99
C LYS A 305 -5.21 -10.21 1.50
N MET A 306 -5.64 -9.31 0.62
CA MET A 306 -4.89 -8.09 0.32
C MET A 306 -4.91 -7.19 1.55
N SER A 307 -3.73 -6.74 2.00
CA SER A 307 -3.66 -5.61 2.93
C SER A 307 -3.47 -4.34 2.11
N THR A 308 -4.50 -3.50 2.10
CA THR A 308 -4.39 -2.12 1.64
C THR A 308 -3.49 -1.33 2.58
N ARG A 309 -2.91 -0.22 2.10
CA ARG A 309 -2.30 0.77 2.99
C ARG A 309 -3.31 1.15 4.08
N PRO A 310 -2.87 1.45 5.33
CA PRO A 310 -3.74 2.12 6.28
C PRO A 310 -4.33 3.34 5.56
N ALA A 311 -5.65 3.51 5.64
CA ALA A 311 -6.40 4.47 4.86
C ALA A 311 -5.91 5.91 5.10
N GLU A 312 -4.93 6.35 4.31
CA GLU A 312 -4.78 7.76 3.95
C GLU A 312 -5.53 7.95 2.63
N GLY A 313 -6.86 8.07 2.74
CA GLY A 313 -7.78 8.44 1.66
C GLY A 313 -7.86 7.42 0.52
N GLU A 314 -9.05 6.88 0.27
CA GLU A 314 -9.38 6.41 -1.09
C GLU A 314 -9.06 7.58 -2.03
N THR A 315 -8.11 7.39 -2.95
CA THR A 315 -7.68 8.47 -3.83
C THR A 315 -8.77 8.69 -4.87
N ARG A 316 -9.75 9.50 -4.48
CA ARG A 316 -10.88 9.91 -5.30
C ARG A 316 -10.55 11.22 -5.97
N LEU A 317 -10.83 11.29 -7.25
CA LEU A 317 -10.70 12.50 -8.05
C LEU A 317 -11.95 12.64 -8.91
N ALA A 318 -12.43 13.87 -9.08
CA ALA A 318 -13.47 14.16 -10.05
C ALA A 318 -13.01 15.32 -10.93
N VAL A 319 -13.06 15.11 -12.24
CA VAL A 319 -12.63 16.10 -13.24
C VAL A 319 -13.84 16.41 -14.11
N PHE A 320 -14.23 17.68 -14.16
CA PHE A 320 -15.27 18.16 -15.03
C PHE A 320 -14.65 18.94 -16.18
N GLU A 321 -14.84 18.44 -17.40
CA GLU A 321 -14.35 19.03 -18.64
C GLU A 321 -15.50 19.70 -19.38
N SER A 322 -15.33 20.97 -19.75
CA SER A 322 -16.26 21.72 -20.60
C SER A 322 -15.50 22.31 -21.79
N GLU A 323 -16.21 22.87 -22.77
CA GLU A 323 -15.56 23.52 -23.92
C GLU A 323 -14.65 24.70 -23.53
N GLN A 324 -14.85 25.28 -22.35
CA GLN A 324 -14.21 26.52 -21.91
C GLN A 324 -13.20 26.33 -20.78
N ASP A 325 -13.39 25.30 -19.96
CA ASP A 325 -12.60 25.10 -18.73
C ASP A 325 -12.58 23.62 -18.29
N THR A 326 -11.54 23.25 -17.54
CA THR A 326 -11.40 21.96 -16.86
C THR A 326 -11.32 22.20 -15.35
N ILE A 327 -12.36 21.78 -14.63
CA ILE A 327 -12.46 21.92 -13.19
C ILE A 327 -12.05 20.62 -12.51
N TRP A 328 -11.06 20.72 -11.63
CA TRP A 328 -10.61 19.62 -10.79
C TRP A 328 -11.27 19.76 -9.43
N LEU A 329 -12.04 18.75 -9.02
CA LEU A 329 -12.56 18.68 -7.66
C LEU A 329 -11.52 17.96 -6.78
N ASP A 330 -11.09 18.62 -5.71
CA ASP A 330 -10.23 18.04 -4.68
C ASP A 330 -10.91 18.03 -3.30
N GLY A 331 -10.45 17.10 -2.46
CA GLY A 331 -10.80 17.07 -1.03
C GLY A 331 -12.31 16.87 -0.74
N PRO A 332 -12.91 17.67 0.17
CA PRO A 332 -14.27 17.43 0.66
C PRO A 332 -15.35 17.39 -0.42
N LYS A 333 -15.23 18.21 -1.47
CA LYS A 333 -16.23 18.26 -2.56
C LYS A 333 -16.24 16.99 -3.40
N THR A 334 -15.08 16.38 -3.59
CA THR A 334 -14.96 15.09 -4.28
C THR A 334 -15.63 13.99 -3.46
N GLN A 335 -15.40 13.98 -2.15
CA GLN A 335 -16.05 13.02 -1.25
C GLN A 335 -17.58 13.19 -1.24
N GLU A 336 -18.08 14.41 -1.14
CA GLU A 336 -19.52 14.73 -1.19
C GLU A 336 -20.17 14.26 -2.51
N LEU A 337 -19.48 14.44 -3.65
CA LEU A 337 -19.97 13.98 -4.94
C LEU A 337 -20.05 12.44 -5.01
N PHE A 338 -19.01 11.73 -4.58
CA PHE A 338 -19.01 10.27 -4.52
C PHE A 338 -20.10 9.73 -3.59
N ASP A 339 -20.30 10.35 -2.43
CA ASP A 339 -21.36 9.98 -1.49
C ASP A 339 -22.75 10.23 -2.09
N ALA A 340 -22.95 11.37 -2.77
CA ALA A 340 -24.22 11.66 -3.44
C ALA A 340 -24.54 10.61 -4.52
N LEU A 341 -23.55 10.26 -5.35
CA LEU A 341 -23.72 9.32 -6.45
C LEU A 341 -23.87 7.86 -6.00
N SER A 342 -23.38 7.54 -4.81
CA SER A 342 -23.61 6.23 -4.19
C SER A 342 -25.06 6.01 -3.77
N HIS A 343 -25.85 7.07 -3.60
CA HIS A 343 -27.22 7.00 -3.08
C HIS A 343 -28.29 7.57 -4.03
N ILE A 344 -27.86 8.12 -5.17
CA ILE A 344 -28.73 8.72 -6.18
C ILE A 344 -29.60 7.67 -6.87
N GLN A 345 -30.84 8.03 -7.18
CA GLN A 345 -31.74 7.17 -7.94
C GLN A 345 -31.76 7.60 -9.41
N PRO A 346 -31.98 6.66 -10.35
CA PRO A 346 -32.16 7.00 -11.75
C PRO A 346 -33.33 7.97 -11.93
N HIS A 347 -33.12 9.01 -12.72
CA HIS A 347 -34.15 9.99 -13.06
C HIS A 347 -34.00 10.39 -14.53
N GLU A 348 -35.09 10.38 -15.28
CA GLU A 348 -35.06 10.64 -16.72
C GLU A 348 -34.68 12.11 -16.98
N LYS A 349 -33.59 12.32 -17.71
CA LYS A 349 -33.15 13.67 -18.11
C LYS A 349 -34.23 14.33 -18.96
N THR A 350 -34.63 15.54 -18.60
CA THR A 350 -35.60 16.32 -19.37
C THR A 350 -35.08 16.71 -20.77
N SER A 351 -36.01 16.95 -21.70
CA SER A 351 -35.70 17.35 -23.08
C SER A 351 -35.21 18.79 -23.20
N THR A 352 -35.44 19.61 -22.18
CA THR A 352 -35.01 21.01 -22.08
C THR A 352 -33.59 21.15 -21.53
N ALA A 353 -33.01 20.09 -20.96
CA ALA A 353 -31.64 20.11 -20.45
C ALA A 353 -30.62 20.19 -21.59
N VAL A 354 -29.57 20.99 -21.38
CA VAL A 354 -28.47 21.20 -22.34
C VAL A 354 -27.19 20.59 -21.78
N LYS A 355 -26.39 19.93 -22.62
CA LYS A 355 -25.08 19.38 -22.23
C LYS A 355 -24.13 20.54 -21.95
N ILE A 356 -23.51 20.52 -20.78
CA ILE A 356 -22.57 21.57 -20.34
C ILE A 356 -21.13 21.07 -20.24
N GLY A 357 -20.92 19.75 -20.27
CA GLY A 357 -19.59 19.15 -20.21
C GLY A 357 -19.64 17.65 -19.93
N ASP A 358 -18.49 17.11 -19.58
CA ASP A 358 -18.23 15.72 -19.26
C ASP A 358 -17.61 15.63 -17.85
N LEU A 359 -18.12 14.71 -17.02
CA LEU A 359 -17.62 14.44 -15.68
C LEU A 359 -16.94 13.09 -15.67
N HIS A 360 -15.66 13.08 -15.29
CA HIS A 360 -14.86 11.89 -15.09
C HIS A 360 -14.63 11.70 -13.60
N LEU A 361 -15.13 10.58 -13.07
CA LEU A 361 -14.90 10.15 -11.70
C LEU A 361 -13.81 9.10 -11.70
N TYR A 362 -12.83 9.28 -10.83
CA TYR A 362 -11.73 8.36 -10.65
C TYR A 362 -11.68 7.93 -9.19
N GLU A 363 -11.58 6.63 -8.96
CA GLU A 363 -11.23 6.08 -7.66
C GLU A 363 -10.12 5.06 -7.88
N GLU A 364 -8.98 5.34 -7.25
CA GLU A 364 -7.74 4.60 -7.48
C GLU A 364 -7.38 4.57 -8.98
N LEU A 365 -7.62 3.43 -9.63
CA LEU A 365 -7.18 3.10 -10.98
C LEU A 365 -8.35 2.69 -11.88
N THR A 366 -9.54 3.13 -11.48
CA THR A 366 -10.80 2.92 -12.19
C THR A 366 -11.48 4.26 -12.46
N GLU A 367 -12.19 4.35 -13.59
CA GLU A 367 -12.88 5.54 -14.07
C GLU A 367 -14.35 5.24 -14.37
N GLN A 368 -15.20 6.24 -14.18
CA GLN A 368 -16.52 6.31 -14.79
C GLN A 368 -16.78 7.71 -15.34
N SER A 369 -17.31 7.76 -16.55
CA SER A 369 -17.55 9.02 -17.27
C SER A 369 -19.06 9.25 -17.46
N PHE A 370 -19.49 10.49 -17.24
CA PHE A 370 -20.86 10.94 -17.40
C PHE A 370 -20.92 12.16 -18.30
N ASP A 371 -21.92 12.23 -19.18
CA ASP A 371 -22.30 13.52 -19.74
C ASP A 371 -23.03 14.33 -18.66
N VAL A 372 -22.66 15.60 -18.50
CA VAL A 372 -23.32 16.52 -17.56
C VAL A 372 -24.29 17.41 -18.31
N TRP A 373 -25.55 17.38 -17.89
CA TRP A 373 -26.64 18.14 -18.49
C TRP A 373 -27.30 19.02 -17.45
N LYS A 374 -27.71 20.22 -17.85
CA LYS A 374 -28.27 21.21 -16.92
C LYS A 374 -29.53 21.88 -17.47
N THR A 375 -30.50 22.14 -16.59
CA THR A 375 -31.62 23.07 -16.81
C THR A 375 -31.39 24.35 -15.99
N GLU A 376 -32.37 25.27 -15.92
CA GLU A 376 -32.24 26.44 -15.04
C GLU A 376 -32.05 26.06 -13.56
N THR A 377 -32.62 24.92 -13.13
CA THR A 377 -32.70 24.55 -11.71
C THR A 377 -32.13 23.16 -11.37
N GLU A 378 -31.94 22.30 -12.36
CA GLU A 378 -31.60 20.89 -12.15
C GLU A 378 -30.32 20.51 -12.90
N LEU A 379 -29.63 19.50 -12.37
CA LEU A 379 -28.43 18.93 -12.95
C LEU A 379 -28.60 17.43 -13.11
N TYR A 380 -28.24 16.91 -14.28
CA TYR A 380 -28.35 15.52 -14.64
C TYR A 380 -26.99 14.97 -15.06
N LEU A 381 -26.70 13.74 -14.63
CA LEU A 381 -25.61 12.94 -15.16
C LEU A 381 -26.18 11.83 -16.03
N VAL A 382 -25.59 11.59 -17.19
CA VAL A 382 -25.92 10.47 -18.06
C VAL A 382 -24.68 9.59 -18.19
N ASP A 383 -24.73 8.36 -17.68
CA ASP A 383 -23.62 7.41 -17.80
C ASP A 383 -23.36 7.12 -19.29
N GLN A 384 -22.13 7.35 -19.75
CA GLN A 384 -21.80 7.23 -21.18
C GLN A 384 -21.83 5.77 -21.70
N HIS A 385 -21.75 4.78 -20.81
CA HIS A 385 -21.79 3.37 -21.15
C HIS A 385 -23.22 2.80 -21.11
N THR A 386 -23.98 3.09 -20.06
CA THR A 386 -25.32 2.53 -19.87
C THR A 386 -26.42 3.43 -20.44
N SER A 387 -26.10 4.70 -20.76
CA SER A 387 -27.06 5.76 -21.12
C SER A 387 -28.10 6.05 -20.04
N GLN A 388 -27.89 5.54 -18.82
CA GLN A 388 -28.79 5.75 -17.70
C GLN A 388 -28.58 7.15 -17.14
N SER A 389 -29.68 7.86 -16.87
CA SER A 389 -29.65 9.21 -16.35
C SER A 389 -29.98 9.27 -14.85
N TYR A 390 -29.34 10.22 -14.16
CA TYR A 390 -29.45 10.44 -12.72
C TYR A 390 -29.58 11.94 -12.46
N GLU A 391 -30.44 12.35 -11.54
CA GLU A 391 -30.60 13.75 -11.13
C GLU A 391 -29.76 14.04 -9.89
N LEU A 392 -28.76 14.90 -10.03
CA LEU A 392 -27.85 15.24 -8.94
C LEU A 392 -28.51 16.23 -7.98
N PRO A 393 -28.42 16.02 -6.65
CA PRO A 393 -28.96 16.99 -5.70
C PRO A 393 -28.31 18.36 -5.93
N GLY A 394 -29.13 19.40 -6.00
CA GLY A 394 -28.69 20.75 -6.35
C GLY A 394 -27.61 21.28 -5.41
N ASN A 395 -26.36 21.23 -5.88
CA ASN A 395 -25.14 21.67 -5.20
C ASN A 395 -24.20 22.30 -6.25
N ASP A 396 -23.37 23.24 -5.80
CA ASP A 396 -22.43 24.01 -6.63
C ASP A 396 -21.15 23.22 -6.97
N TYR A 397 -21.29 22.01 -7.52
CA TYR A 397 -20.14 21.17 -7.89
C TYR A 397 -19.43 21.68 -9.15
N PHE A 398 -20.15 22.27 -10.09
CA PHE A 398 -19.66 22.59 -11.44
C PHE A 398 -19.84 24.07 -11.80
N GLN A 399 -19.65 24.98 -10.82
CA GLN A 399 -19.74 26.42 -11.10
C GLN A 399 -18.63 26.86 -12.06
N VAL A 400 -18.95 26.90 -13.34
CA VAL A 400 -18.18 27.60 -14.36
C VAL A 400 -18.35 29.09 -14.11
N ILE A 401 -17.25 29.82 -13.88
CA ILE A 401 -17.28 31.29 -13.81
C ILE A 401 -17.66 31.78 -15.21
N GLN A 402 -18.92 32.20 -15.40
CA GLN A 402 -19.30 32.92 -16.61
C GLN A 402 -18.66 34.32 -16.57
N PRO A 403 -18.05 34.79 -17.68
CA PRO A 403 -17.42 36.11 -17.74
C PRO A 403 -18.40 37.27 -17.58
#